data_AF-A0AAE1YE55-F1
#
_entry.id   AF-A0AAE1YE55-F1
#
_cell.length_a   1.000
_cell.length_b   1.000
_cell.length_c   1.000
_cell.angle_alpha   90.00
_cell.angle_beta   90.00
_cell.angle_gamma   90.00
#
_symmetry.space_group_name_H-M   'P 1'
#
loop_
_entity.id
_entity.type
_entity.pdbx_description
1 polymer ?
#
loop_
_entity_poly.entity_id
_entity_poly.type
_entity_poly.pdbx_seq_one_letter_code
_entity_poly.pdbx_strand_id
1 'polypeptide(L)'
;MRVLLWKVCSEALPTLASLRRRRSDIDSECTGCGVETETIRHVLIECHFARQFWALSQMPWQCLSDWQSSAADWVFQVLQRLDGTDAVCFCGGIWKIWQDRCCRVMEGKTQSPAAAWHELTAILDGYQAARRSTRFRHTVGSTAG
;
A
#
# COMPACT_ATOMS: atom_id res chain seq x y z
N MET A 1 -5.01 5.62 -6.02
CA MET A 1 -3.56 5.39 -5.84
C MET A 1 -2.73 6.68 -5.92
N ARG A 2 -2.82 7.51 -6.99
CA ARG A 2 -1.97 8.71 -7.18
C ARG A 2 -1.86 9.66 -5.97
N VAL A 3 -2.98 10.08 -5.40
CA VAL A 3 -2.99 11.02 -4.24
C VAL A 3 -2.32 10.39 -3.02
N LEU A 4 -2.52 9.10 -2.78
CA LEU A 4 -1.92 8.41 -1.64
C LEU A 4 -0.40 8.34 -1.79
N LEU A 5 0.09 7.89 -2.95
CA LEU A 5 1.54 7.82 -3.20
C LEU A 5 2.19 9.18 -3.09
N TRP A 6 1.54 10.23 -3.61
CA TRP A 6 2.03 11.60 -3.41
C TRP A 6 2.13 11.97 -1.92
N LYS A 7 1.13 11.62 -1.11
CA LYS A 7 1.18 11.85 0.35
C LYS A 7 2.27 11.02 1.04
N VAL A 8 2.55 9.80 0.58
CA VAL A 8 3.68 8.98 1.07
C VAL A 8 4.98 9.70 0.74
N CYS A 9 5.22 10.03 -0.53
CA CYS A 9 6.45 10.70 -0.98
C CYS A 9 6.66 12.07 -0.34
N SER A 10 5.57 12.77 0.00
CA SER A 10 5.62 14.08 0.67
C SER A 10 5.59 13.98 2.20
N GLU A 11 5.66 12.76 2.75
CA GLU A 11 5.59 12.47 4.20
C GLU A 11 4.38 13.13 4.91
N ALA A 12 3.28 13.24 4.17
CA ALA A 12 2.08 13.98 4.54
C ALA A 12 0.89 13.07 4.91
N LEU A 13 1.16 11.80 5.24
CA LEU A 13 0.11 10.91 5.75
C LEU A 13 -0.26 11.27 7.20
N PRO A 14 -1.55 11.25 7.56
CA PRO A 14 -2.02 11.53 8.91
C PRO A 14 -1.82 10.31 9.83
N THR A 15 -0.57 9.93 10.07
CA THR A 15 -0.24 8.87 11.04
C THR A 15 -0.49 9.34 12.46
N LEU A 16 -0.70 8.44 13.42
CA LEU A 16 -0.94 8.82 14.80
C LEU A 16 0.23 9.61 15.40
N ALA A 17 1.48 9.26 15.05
CA ALA A 17 2.64 10.07 15.43
C ALA A 17 2.56 11.52 14.89
N SER A 18 2.10 11.70 13.65
CA SER A 18 1.94 13.03 13.06
C SER A 18 0.80 13.85 13.69
N LEU A 19 -0.27 13.15 14.11
CA LEU A 19 -1.43 13.75 14.77
C LEU A 19 -1.10 14.14 16.21
N ARG A 20 -0.34 13.30 16.93
CA ARG A 20 0.14 13.57 18.29
C ARG A 20 0.96 14.85 18.39
N ARG A 21 1.74 15.18 17.34
CA ARG A 21 2.47 16.47 17.26
C ARG A 21 1.56 17.70 17.26
N ARG A 22 0.30 17.56 16.84
CA ARG A 22 -0.70 18.65 16.79
C ARG A 22 -1.66 18.62 17.98
N ARG A 23 -1.86 17.44 18.57
CA ARG A 23 -2.79 17.16 19.68
C ARG A 23 -2.16 16.13 20.61
N SER A 24 -1.61 16.59 21.73
CA SER A 24 -0.79 15.78 22.63
C SER A 24 -1.52 14.64 23.34
N ASP A 25 -2.85 14.70 23.37
CA ASP A 25 -3.78 13.71 23.94
C ASP A 25 -3.99 12.48 23.05
N ILE A 26 -3.55 12.54 21.79
CA ILE A 26 -3.65 11.39 20.87
C ILE A 26 -2.56 10.38 21.19
N ASP A 27 -2.98 9.13 21.42
CA ASP A 27 -2.06 8.00 21.49
C ASP A 27 -1.40 7.76 20.13
N SER A 28 -0.09 7.59 20.14
CA SER A 28 0.71 7.35 18.94
C SER A 28 0.98 5.87 18.67
N GLU A 29 0.54 4.95 19.52
CA GLU A 29 0.69 3.52 19.29
C GLU A 29 -0.03 3.06 18.02
N CYS A 30 0.64 2.24 17.22
CA CYS A 30 0.11 1.72 15.97
C CYS A 30 -1.10 0.81 16.24
N THR A 31 -2.27 1.18 15.71
CA THR A 31 -3.50 0.36 15.81
C THR A 31 -3.40 -1.02 15.16
N GLY A 32 -2.37 -1.26 14.34
CA GLY A 32 -2.14 -2.56 13.70
C GLY A 32 -1.38 -3.56 14.58
N CYS A 33 -0.41 -3.10 15.37
CA CYS A 33 0.42 -3.98 16.22
C CYS A 33 0.23 -3.74 17.73
N GLY A 34 -0.22 -2.55 18.13
CA GLY A 34 -0.41 -2.16 19.53
C GLY A 34 0.88 -2.03 20.33
N VAL A 35 2.03 -1.82 19.68
CA VAL A 35 3.34 -1.82 20.34
C VAL A 35 4.18 -0.60 19.96
N GLU A 36 4.36 -0.37 18.67
CA GLU A 36 5.29 0.65 18.18
C GLU A 36 4.59 1.95 17.81
N THR A 37 5.35 3.05 17.78
CA THR A 37 4.83 4.35 17.33
C THR A 37 4.43 4.31 15.86
N GLU A 38 3.22 4.79 15.55
CA GLU A 38 2.65 4.80 14.21
C GLU A 38 3.29 5.88 13.32
N THR A 39 4.40 5.53 12.67
CA THR A 39 5.03 6.31 11.59
C THR A 39 4.61 5.78 10.21
N ILE A 40 4.93 6.52 9.14
CA ILE A 40 4.65 6.08 7.76
C ILE A 40 5.39 4.78 7.47
N ARG A 41 6.70 4.76 7.78
CA ARG A 41 7.55 3.57 7.62
C ARG A 41 7.02 2.40 8.43
N HIS A 42 6.61 2.64 9.67
CA HIS A 42 6.07 1.60 10.52
C HIS A 42 4.81 1.00 9.92
N VAL A 43 3.79 1.81 9.61
CA VAL A 43 2.51 1.33 9.06
C VAL A 43 2.70 0.57 7.76
N LEU A 44 3.56 1.08 6.87
CA LEU A 44 3.69 0.53 5.53
C LEU A 44 4.63 -0.68 5.46
N ILE A 45 5.62 -0.80 6.34
CA ILE A 45 6.71 -1.80 6.18
C ILE A 45 7.03 -2.55 7.48
N GLU A 46 7.27 -1.85 8.59
CA GLU A 46 7.86 -2.48 9.79
C GLU A 46 6.81 -3.15 10.69
N CYS A 47 5.56 -2.68 10.63
CA CYS A 47 4.45 -3.21 11.41
C CYS A 47 4.28 -4.70 11.13
N HIS A 48 4.04 -5.49 12.18
CA HIS A 48 3.80 -6.93 12.07
C HIS A 48 2.71 -7.25 11.04
N PHE A 49 1.63 -6.46 11.02
CA PHE A 49 0.58 -6.55 10.01
C PHE A 49 1.13 -6.39 8.57
N ALA A 50 1.91 -5.34 8.33
CA ALA A 50 2.47 -5.04 7.01
C ALA A 50 3.49 -6.10 6.57
N ARG A 51 4.36 -6.55 7.48
CA ARG A 51 5.35 -7.60 7.19
C ARG A 51 4.68 -8.90 6.73
N GLN A 52 3.61 -9.31 7.40
CA GLN A 52 2.83 -10.48 6.99
C GLN A 52 2.15 -10.27 5.64
N PHE A 53 1.58 -9.08 5.40
CA PHE A 53 0.98 -8.74 4.12
C PHE A 53 2.00 -8.86 2.95
N TRP A 54 3.19 -8.28 3.11
CA TRP A 54 4.23 -8.33 2.08
C TRP A 54 4.81 -9.74 1.87
N ALA A 55 4.88 -10.55 2.93
CA ALA A 55 5.27 -11.95 2.80
C ALA A 55 4.27 -12.74 1.95
N LEU A 56 2.96 -12.49 2.12
CA LEU A 56 1.91 -13.12 1.32
C LEU A 56 1.91 -12.67 -0.14
N SER A 57 2.31 -11.41 -0.40
CA SER A 57 2.43 -10.88 -1.75
C SER A 57 3.66 -11.38 -2.50
N GLN A 58 4.54 -12.17 -1.86
CA GLN A 58 5.82 -12.62 -2.39
C GLN A 58 6.75 -11.47 -2.84
N MET A 59 6.54 -10.26 -2.29
CA MET A 59 7.37 -9.12 -2.64
C MET A 59 8.77 -9.34 -2.04
N PRO A 60 9.87 -9.18 -2.81
CA PRO A 60 11.22 -9.38 -2.28
C PRO A 60 11.47 -8.45 -1.09
N TRP A 61 11.65 -9.02 0.10
CA TRP A 61 11.82 -8.24 1.32
C TRP A 61 13.01 -7.29 1.23
N GLN A 62 14.09 -7.68 0.53
CA GLN A 62 15.28 -6.86 0.32
C GLN A 62 14.99 -5.58 -0.49
N CYS A 63 13.95 -5.58 -1.33
CA CYS A 63 13.51 -4.36 -1.99
C CYS A 63 12.83 -3.41 -1.01
N LEU A 64 12.04 -3.94 -0.08
CA LEU A 64 11.22 -3.16 0.84
C LEU A 64 11.99 -2.65 2.06
N SER A 65 12.88 -3.48 2.60
CA SER A 65 13.55 -3.25 3.89
C SER A 65 14.65 -2.20 3.84
N ASP A 66 15.11 -1.83 2.64
CA ASP A 66 16.18 -0.85 2.41
C ASP A 66 15.64 0.59 2.46
N TRP A 67 14.91 0.94 3.52
CA TRP A 67 14.37 2.29 3.71
C TRP A 67 15.30 3.11 4.59
N GLN A 68 16.36 3.64 4.00
CA GLN A 68 17.36 4.47 4.71
C GLN A 68 17.22 5.97 4.41
N SER A 69 16.50 6.34 3.35
CA SER A 69 16.34 7.70 2.83
C SER A 69 14.92 8.24 3.04
N SER A 70 14.60 9.35 2.37
CA SER A 70 13.25 9.94 2.34
C SER A 70 12.22 8.95 1.79
N ALA A 71 10.94 9.13 2.14
CA ALA A 71 9.87 8.29 1.58
C ALA A 71 9.82 8.33 0.04
N ALA A 72 10.09 9.48 -0.57
CA ALA A 72 10.12 9.63 -2.02
C ALA A 72 11.24 8.82 -2.67
N ASP A 73 12.46 8.92 -2.14
CA ASP A 73 13.62 8.19 -2.64
C ASP A 73 13.42 6.69 -2.49
N TRP A 74 12.92 6.24 -1.34
CA TRP A 74 12.61 4.83 -1.11
C TRP A 74 11.57 4.29 -2.10
N VAL A 75 10.45 5.00 -2.31
CA VAL A 75 9.44 4.59 -3.30
C VAL A 75 10.05 4.49 -4.69
N PHE A 76 10.88 5.47 -5.08
CA PHE A 76 11.52 5.48 -6.39
C PHE A 76 12.50 4.31 -6.56
N GLN A 77 13.35 4.05 -5.56
CA GLN A 77 14.31 2.95 -5.57
C GLN A 77 13.63 1.58 -5.65
N VAL A 78 12.53 1.38 -4.91
CA VAL A 78 11.73 0.16 -5.01
C VAL A 78 11.20 0.00 -6.43
N LEU A 79 10.54 1.02 -6.97
CA LEU A 79 9.93 0.95 -8.30
C LEU A 79 10.96 0.72 -9.42
N GLN A 80 12.20 1.16 -9.27
CA GLN A 80 13.27 0.87 -10.23
C GLN A 80 13.71 -0.60 -10.27
N ARG A 81 13.47 -1.35 -9.18
CA ARG A 81 13.86 -2.77 -9.05
C ARG A 81 12.73 -3.73 -9.44
N LEU A 82 11.50 -3.24 -9.59
CA LEU A 82 10.31 -4.05 -9.85
C LEU A 82 9.93 -4.03 -11.32
N ASP A 83 9.37 -5.13 -11.81
CA ASP A 83 8.70 -5.16 -13.11
C ASP A 83 7.32 -4.47 -13.06
N GLY A 84 6.63 -4.39 -14.19
CA GLY A 84 5.33 -3.72 -14.26
C GLY A 84 4.24 -4.38 -13.41
N THR A 85 4.30 -5.69 -13.19
CA THR A 85 3.32 -6.43 -12.38
C THR A 85 3.59 -6.19 -10.91
N ASP A 86 4.84 -6.34 -10.50
CA ASP A 86 5.27 -6.13 -9.12
C ASP A 86 5.12 -4.66 -8.71
N ALA A 87 5.39 -3.71 -9.61
CA ALA A 87 5.15 -2.29 -9.34
C ALA A 87 3.67 -1.98 -9.06
N VAL A 88 2.75 -2.63 -9.78
CA VAL A 88 1.30 -2.51 -9.53
C VAL A 88 0.94 -3.15 -8.20
N CYS A 89 1.48 -4.33 -7.90
CA CYS A 89 1.30 -5.03 -6.62
C CYS A 89 1.82 -4.18 -5.44
N PHE A 90 3.00 -3.59 -5.55
CA PHE A 90 3.61 -2.70 -4.56
C PHE A 90 2.74 -1.46 -4.31
N CYS A 91 2.35 -0.74 -5.37
CA CYS A 91 1.49 0.43 -5.23
C CYS A 91 0.10 0.06 -4.65
N GLY A 92 -0.43 -1.09 -5.04
CA GLY A 92 -1.68 -1.65 -4.53
C GLY A 92 -1.57 -2.03 -3.06
N GLY A 93 -0.45 -2.62 -2.64
CA GLY A 93 -0.16 -2.99 -1.27
C GLY A 93 -0.04 -1.79 -0.34
N ILE A 94 0.69 -0.75 -0.73
CA ILE A 94 0.73 0.54 0.01
C ILE A 94 -0.69 1.07 0.21
N TRP A 95 -1.49 1.06 -0.86
CA TRP A 95 -2.87 1.51 -0.78
C TRP A 95 -3.73 0.65 0.15
N LYS A 96 -3.62 -0.67 0.05
CA LYS A 96 -4.43 -1.59 0.83
C LYS A 96 -4.09 -1.54 2.32
N ILE A 97 -2.80 -1.54 2.67
CA ILE A 97 -2.33 -1.42 4.05
C ILE A 97 -2.81 -0.10 4.66
N TRP A 98 -2.69 1.01 3.92
CA TRP A 98 -3.16 2.30 4.39
C TRP A 98 -4.69 2.36 4.53
N GLN A 99 -5.43 1.81 3.55
CA GLN A 99 -6.89 1.73 3.60
C GLN A 99 -7.34 0.96 4.85
N ASP A 100 -6.74 -0.19 5.11
CA ASP A 100 -7.08 -1.01 6.27
C ASP A 100 -6.76 -0.30 7.59
N ARG A 101 -5.61 0.39 7.68
CA ARG A 101 -5.31 1.27 8.82
C ARG A 101 -6.40 2.35 8.99
N CYS A 102 -6.86 2.96 7.91
CA CYS A 102 -7.95 3.94 7.98
C CYS A 102 -9.25 3.31 8.53
N CYS A 103 -9.62 2.11 8.09
CA CYS A 103 -10.78 1.39 8.62
C CYS A 103 -10.63 1.06 10.11
N ARG A 104 -9.44 0.63 10.57
CA ARG A 104 -9.17 0.43 12.00
C ARG A 104 -9.42 1.69 12.82
N VAL A 105 -8.86 2.82 12.39
CA VAL A 105 -8.94 4.08 13.15
C VAL A 105 -10.34 4.71 13.11
N MET A 106 -11.04 4.63 11.98
CA MET A 106 -12.34 5.32 11.82
C MET A 106 -13.54 4.46 12.20
N GLU A 107 -13.46 3.15 11.96
CA GLU A 107 -14.60 2.24 12.11
C GLU A 107 -14.38 1.17 13.20
N GLY A 108 -13.18 1.09 13.77
CA GLY A 108 -12.82 0.04 14.73
C GLY A 108 -12.76 -1.37 14.13
N LYS A 109 -12.80 -1.49 12.80
CA LYS A 109 -12.79 -2.78 12.10
C LYS A 109 -11.36 -3.25 11.86
N THR A 110 -11.06 -4.47 12.27
CA THR A 110 -9.78 -5.13 12.02
C THR A 110 -9.96 -6.26 11.02
N GLN A 111 -9.04 -6.38 10.07
CA GLN A 111 -8.94 -7.56 9.20
C GLN A 111 -7.56 -8.21 9.37
N SER A 112 -7.42 -9.47 8.93
CA SER A 112 -6.12 -10.13 8.90
C SER A 112 -5.31 -9.70 7.67
N PRO A 113 -3.96 -9.77 7.70
CA PRO A 113 -3.13 -9.51 6.52
C PRO A 113 -3.50 -10.39 5.32
N ALA A 114 -3.92 -11.63 5.57
CA ALA A 114 -4.37 -12.55 4.53
C ALA A 114 -5.68 -12.10 3.87
N ALA A 115 -6.67 -11.67 4.65
CA ALA A 115 -7.90 -11.10 4.10
C ALA A 115 -7.61 -9.85 3.26
N ALA A 116 -6.76 -8.95 3.78
CA ALA A 116 -6.35 -7.76 3.04
C ALA A 116 -5.65 -8.09 1.72
N TRP A 117 -4.76 -9.09 1.73
CA TRP A 117 -4.08 -9.57 0.52
C TRP A 117 -5.05 -10.17 -0.48
N HIS A 118 -5.94 -11.07 -0.05
CA HIS A 118 -6.96 -11.66 -0.92
C HIS A 118 -7.86 -10.61 -1.58
N GLU A 119 -8.29 -9.61 -0.82
CA GLU A 119 -9.07 -8.50 -1.36
C GLU A 119 -8.29 -7.69 -2.41
N LEU A 120 -7.01 -7.41 -2.16
CA LEU A 120 -6.17 -6.72 -3.15
C LEU A 120 -6.02 -7.55 -4.44
N THR A 121 -5.71 -8.84 -4.31
CA THR A 121 -5.55 -9.73 -5.47
C THR A 121 -6.82 -9.79 -6.30
N ALA A 122 -7.99 -9.93 -5.67
CA ALA A 122 -9.27 -9.91 -6.37
C ALA A 122 -9.51 -8.60 -7.14
N ILE A 123 -9.14 -7.45 -6.56
CA ILE A 123 -9.22 -6.14 -7.22
C ILE A 123 -8.27 -6.08 -8.44
N LEU A 124 -7.02 -6.51 -8.27
CA LEU A 124 -6.01 -6.47 -9.33
C LEU A 124 -6.38 -7.41 -10.49
N ASP A 125 -6.85 -8.62 -10.20
CA ASP A 125 -7.29 -9.58 -11.21
C ASP A 125 -8.50 -9.06 -11.99
N GLY A 126 -9.48 -8.49 -11.29
CA GLY A 126 -10.64 -7.86 -11.92
C GLY A 126 -10.25 -6.71 -12.85
N TYR A 127 -9.29 -5.87 -12.44
CA TYR A 127 -8.77 -4.80 -13.28
C TYR A 127 -8.03 -5.32 -14.52
N GLN A 128 -7.23 -6.37 -14.38
CA GLN A 128 -6.53 -6.99 -15.52
C GLN A 128 -7.51 -7.62 -16.51
N ALA A 129 -8.54 -8.33 -16.02
CA ALA A 129 -9.56 -8.93 -16.86
C ALA A 129 -10.33 -7.86 -17.68
N ALA A 130 -10.74 -6.75 -17.03
CA ALA A 130 -11.42 -5.64 -17.69
C ALA A 130 -10.55 -4.92 -18.74
N ARG A 131 -9.24 -4.80 -18.49
CA ARG A 131 -8.30 -4.23 -19.48
C ARG A 131 -8.14 -5.12 -20.70
N ARG A 132 -8.08 -6.45 -20.52
CA ARG A 132 -7.98 -7.40 -21.64
C ARG A 132 -9.22 -7.35 -22.53
N SER A 133 -10.42 -7.31 -21.94
CA SER A 133 -11.68 -7.23 -22.71
C SER A 133 -11.82 -5.90 -23.47
N THR A 134 -11.36 -4.79 -22.89
CA THR A 134 -11.36 -3.48 -23.55
C THR A 134 -10.36 -3.42 -24.70
N ARG A 135 -9.16 -3.99 -24.53
CA ARG A 135 -8.14 -4.07 -25.60
C ARG A 135 -8.62 -4.94 -26.77
N PHE A 136 -9.34 -6.02 -26.51
CA PHE A 136 -9.93 -6.88 -27.56
C PHE A 136 -10.97 -6.12 -28.41
N ARG A 137 -11.83 -5.30 -27.79
CA ARG A 137 -12.81 -4.47 -28.53
C ARG A 137 -12.16 -3.46 -29.47
N HIS A 138 -11.02 -2.87 -29.07
CA HIS A 138 -10.30 -1.92 -29.93
C HIS A 138 -9.59 -2.59 -31.12
N THR A 139 -9.04 -3.80 -30.96
CA THR A 139 -8.37 -4.51 -32.06
C THR A 139 -9.36 -5.03 -33.11
N VAL A 140 -10.55 -5.48 -32.70
CA VAL A 140 -11.58 -6.01 -33.63
C VAL A 140 -12.32 -4.88 -34.37
N GLY A 141 -12.37 -3.67 -33.81
CA GLY A 141 -13.04 -2.51 -34.43
C GLY A 141 -12.23 -1.76 -35.50
N SER A 142 -10.96 -2.14 -35.75
CA SER A 142 -10.07 -1.41 -36.68
C SER A 142 -9.85 -2.11 -38.02
N THR A 143 -10.51 -3.25 -38.28
CA THR A 143 -10.43 -4.02 -39.55
C THR A 143 -11.69 -3.94 -40.40
N ALA A 144 -12.59 -3.00 -40.13
CA ALA A 144 -13.77 -2.71 -40.95
C ALA A 144 -13.74 -1.23 -41.38
N GLY A 145 -12.97 -0.95 -42.43
CA GLY A 145 -12.85 0.36 -43.07
C GLY A 145 -12.16 0.22 -44.40
#